data_AF-A0AAU5MNA3-F1
#
_entry.id   AF-A0AAU5MNA3-F1
#
_cell.length_a   1.000
_cell.length_b   1.000
_cell.length_c   1.000
_cell.angle_alpha   90.00
_cell.angle_beta   90.00
_cell.angle_gamma   90.00
#
_symmetry.space_group_name_H-M   'P 1'
#
loop_
_entity.id
_entity.type
_entity.pdbx_description
1 polymer ?
#
loop_
_entity_poly.entity_id
_entity_poly.type
_entity_poly.pdbx_seq_one_letter_code
_entity_poly.pdbx_strand_id
1 'polypeptide(L)'
;MTAAELRNLGRDELMTKLGEAKEELFNLRFQAATGQLESHGRLRAVRKDIARIYTVLSERALGITEEVDAPVAEAETEADEPADDSEKANA
;
A
#
# COMPACT_ATOMS: atom_id res chain seq x y z
N MET A 1 -2.17 5.00 14.98
CA MET A 1 -1.26 4.17 14.20
C MET A 1 0.03 3.92 14.99
N THR A 2 0.35 2.67 15.25
CA THR A 2 1.61 2.27 15.88
C THR A 2 2.58 1.71 14.84
N ALA A 3 3.88 1.71 15.14
CA ALA A 3 4.87 1.14 14.21
C ALA A 3 4.72 -0.39 14.06
N ALA A 4 4.27 -1.07 15.10
CA ALA A 4 4.01 -2.51 15.06
C ALA A 4 2.90 -2.86 14.07
N GLU A 5 1.78 -2.13 14.09
CA GLU A 5 0.69 -2.28 13.11
C GLU A 5 1.18 -2.13 11.67
N LEU A 6 2.06 -1.16 11.42
CA LEU A 6 2.60 -0.88 10.08
C LEU A 6 3.48 -2.01 9.53
N ARG A 7 4.26 -2.66 10.40
CA ARG A 7 5.16 -3.74 9.96
C ARG A 7 4.41 -4.97 9.48
N ASN A 8 3.18 -5.16 9.94
CA ASN A 8 2.32 -6.28 9.55
C ASN A 8 1.59 -6.08 8.22
N LEU A 9 1.65 -4.89 7.62
CA LEU A 9 0.93 -4.57 6.38
C LEU A 9 1.78 -4.87 5.15
N GLY A 10 1.12 -5.19 4.03
CA GLY A 10 1.79 -5.31 2.73
C GLY A 10 2.37 -3.98 2.26
N ARG A 11 3.32 -4.02 1.33
CA ARG A 11 3.92 -2.83 0.71
C ARG A 11 2.85 -1.97 0.04
N ASP A 12 1.93 -2.57 -0.69
CA ASP A 12 0.86 -1.85 -1.39
C ASP A 12 -0.12 -1.20 -0.43
N GLU A 13 -0.44 -1.86 0.67
CA GLU A 13 -1.25 -1.30 1.75
C GLU A 13 -0.53 -0.12 2.44
N LEU A 14 0.77 -0.22 2.66
CA LEU A 14 1.59 0.87 3.20
C LEU A 14 1.59 2.08 2.25
N MET A 15 1.69 1.85 0.95
CA MET A 15 1.63 2.92 -0.06
C MET A 15 0.24 3.57 -0.11
N THR A 16 -0.81 2.78 0.00
CA THR A 16 -2.20 3.27 0.05
C THR A 16 -2.39 4.18 1.27
N LYS A 17 -2.03 3.70 2.47
CA LYS A 17 -2.10 4.50 3.71
C LYS A 17 -1.24 5.75 3.67
N LEU A 18 -0.10 5.69 2.98
CA LEU A 18 0.75 6.87 2.76
C LEU A 18 0.05 7.93 1.90
N GLY A 19 -0.67 7.49 0.85
CA GLY A 19 -1.49 8.36 0.01
C GLY A 19 -2.57 9.08 0.81
N GLU A 20 -3.37 8.31 1.55
CA GLU A 20 -4.45 8.83 2.41
C GLU A 20 -3.92 9.83 3.44
N ALA A 21 -2.82 9.51 4.13
CA ALA A 21 -2.23 10.40 5.13
C ALA A 21 -1.70 11.70 4.51
N LYS A 22 -1.20 11.68 3.27
CA LYS A 22 -0.75 12.89 2.56
C LYS A 22 -1.92 13.77 2.15
N GLU A 23 -3.01 13.18 1.66
CA GLU A 23 -4.23 13.90 1.33
C GLU A 23 -4.83 14.55 2.58
N GLU A 24 -4.90 13.81 3.68
CA GLU A 24 -5.36 14.35 4.96
C GLU A 24 -4.46 15.52 5.42
N LEU A 25 -3.14 15.37 5.33
CA LEU A 25 -2.21 16.44 5.68
C LEU A 25 -2.42 17.68 4.81
N PHE A 26 -2.70 17.52 3.52
CA PHE A 26 -2.99 18.62 2.62
C PHE A 26 -4.27 19.36 3.06
N ASN A 27 -5.34 18.63 3.32
CA ASN A 27 -6.61 19.19 3.79
C ASN A 27 -6.45 19.92 5.13
N LEU A 28 -5.73 19.32 6.09
CA LEU A 28 -5.45 19.95 7.39
C LEU A 28 -4.61 21.22 7.26
N ARG A 29 -3.66 21.27 6.31
CA ARG A 29 -2.86 22.48 6.04
C ARG A 29 -3.72 23.57 5.39
N PHE A 30 -4.65 23.19 4.53
CA PHE A 30 -5.61 24.12 3.94
C PHE A 30 -6.53 24.73 5.03
N GLN A 31 -7.11 23.90 5.89
CA GLN A 31 -7.92 24.34 7.03
C GLN A 31 -7.13 25.20 8.03
N ALA A 32 -5.85 24.86 8.27
CA ALA A 32 -4.96 25.67 9.11
C ALA A 32 -4.72 27.06 8.52
N ALA A 33 -4.57 27.16 7.19
CA ALA A 33 -4.36 28.43 6.51
C ALA A 33 -5.62 29.31 6.51
N THR A 34 -6.82 28.72 6.45
CA THR A 34 -8.09 29.45 6.56
C THR A 34 -8.49 29.77 8.00
N GLY A 35 -7.75 29.26 9.00
CA GLY A 35 -8.05 29.45 10.41
C GLY A 35 -9.24 28.64 10.93
N GLN A 36 -9.72 27.67 10.15
CA GLN A 36 -10.88 26.82 10.48
C GLN A 36 -10.45 25.45 11.04
N LEU A 37 -9.20 25.31 11.47
CA LEU A 37 -8.69 24.04 11.97
C LEU A 37 -9.20 23.77 13.40
N GLU A 38 -10.04 22.75 13.55
CA GLU A 38 -10.59 22.37 14.85
C GLU A 38 -9.57 21.62 15.73
N SER A 39 -8.67 20.82 15.12
CA SER A 39 -7.72 19.97 15.84
C SER A 39 -6.27 20.18 15.41
N HIS A 40 -5.57 21.08 16.10
CA HIS A 40 -4.13 21.30 15.89
C HIS A 40 -3.27 20.06 16.20
N GLY A 41 -3.73 19.19 17.11
CA GLY A 41 -3.03 17.95 17.46
C GLY A 41 -2.97 16.95 16.31
N ARG A 42 -4.01 16.95 15.44
CA ARG A 42 -4.11 16.02 14.31
C ARG A 42 -3.00 16.26 13.28
N LEU A 43 -2.66 17.52 13.00
CA LEU A 43 -1.60 17.86 12.06
C LEU A 43 -0.24 17.26 12.47
N ARG A 44 0.07 17.25 13.77
CA ARG A 44 1.28 16.59 14.30
C ARG A 44 1.17 15.07 14.24
N ALA A 45 0.00 14.50 14.50
CA ALA A 45 -0.22 13.06 14.44
C ALA A 45 -0.01 12.53 13.00
N VAL A 46 -0.66 13.14 12.01
CA VAL A 46 -0.55 12.74 10.60
C VAL A 46 0.88 12.84 10.09
N ARG A 47 1.62 13.89 10.47
CA ARG A 47 3.05 14.01 10.12
C ARG A 47 3.88 12.85 10.68
N LYS A 48 3.59 12.41 11.91
CA LYS A 48 4.26 11.26 12.52
C LYS A 48 3.87 9.96 11.84
N ASP A 49 2.61 9.80 11.45
CA ASP A 49 2.14 8.61 10.76
C ASP A 49 2.86 8.45 9.41
N ILE A 50 2.96 9.53 8.61
CA ILE A 50 3.76 9.57 7.38
C ILE A 50 5.22 9.20 7.64
N ALA A 51 5.84 9.78 8.67
CA ALA A 51 7.23 9.48 9.02
C ALA A 51 7.43 7.99 9.36
N ARG A 52 6.52 7.40 10.15
CA ARG A 52 6.60 5.97 10.51
C ARG A 52 6.46 5.06 9.29
N ILE A 53 5.56 5.38 8.35
CA ILE A 53 5.40 4.60 7.11
C ILE A 53 6.70 4.63 6.30
N TYR A 54 7.30 5.81 6.11
CA TYR A 54 8.59 5.90 5.41
C TYR A 54 9.71 5.15 6.10
N THR A 55 9.77 5.16 7.43
CA THR A 55 10.75 4.38 8.17
C THR A 55 10.58 2.88 7.92
N VAL A 56 9.36 2.34 8.00
CA VAL A 56 9.12 0.91 7.72
C VAL A 56 9.47 0.54 6.28
N LEU A 57 9.11 1.38 5.30
CA LEU A 57 9.48 1.16 3.90
C LEU A 57 11.01 1.18 3.69
N SER A 58 11.72 2.05 4.43
CA SER A 58 13.17 2.14 4.37
C SER A 58 13.85 0.96 5.08
N GLU A 59 13.33 0.53 6.23
CA GLU A 59 13.77 -0.67 6.94
C GLU A 59 13.66 -1.92 6.05
N ARG A 60 12.56 -2.06 5.30
CA ARG A 60 12.37 -3.14 4.31
C ARG A 60 13.38 -3.05 3.16
N ALA A 61 13.57 -1.86 2.59
CA ALA A 61 14.55 -1.65 1.52
C ALA A 61 16.00 -1.96 1.94
N LEU A 62 16.31 -1.79 3.23
CA LEU A 62 17.63 -2.11 3.82
C LEU A 62 17.73 -3.56 4.31
N GLY A 63 16.66 -4.38 4.17
CA GLY A 63 16.63 -5.76 4.64
C GLY A 63 16.65 -5.92 6.16
N ILE A 64 16.30 -4.87 6.91
CA ILE A 64 16.29 -4.87 8.39
C ILE A 64 15.00 -5.53 8.91
N THR A 65 13.91 -5.42 8.17
CA THR A 65 12.60 -6.01 8.51
C THR A 65 12.13 -6.87 7.35
N GLU A 66 11.58 -8.06 7.66
CA GLU A 66 11.05 -8.97 6.64
C GLU A 66 9.86 -8.35 5.90
N GLU A 67 9.84 -8.50 4.58
CA GLU A 67 8.70 -8.13 3.76
C GLU A 67 7.58 -9.16 3.98
N VAL A 68 6.41 -8.69 4.37
CA VAL A 68 5.22 -9.53 4.53
C VAL A 68 4.66 -9.97 3.16
N ASP A 69 5.09 -9.31 2.08
CA ASP A 69 4.77 -9.65 0.68
C ASP A 69 5.72 -10.72 0.13
N ALA A 70 5.96 -11.80 0.88
CA ALA A 70 6.51 -13.00 0.27
C ALA A 70 5.59 -13.38 -0.90
N PRO A 71 6.14 -13.66 -2.10
CA PRO A 71 5.30 -14.05 -3.22
C PRO A 71 4.62 -15.35 -2.83
N VAL A 72 3.35 -15.29 -2.46
CA VAL A 72 2.47 -16.44 -2.66
C VAL A 72 2.52 -16.60 -4.16
N ALA A 73 3.26 -17.61 -4.61
CA ALA A 73 3.34 -17.99 -6.00
C ALA A 73 1.92 -17.95 -6.56
N GLU A 74 1.67 -16.97 -7.44
CA GLU A 74 0.53 -17.01 -8.36
C GLU A 74 0.80 -18.19 -9.30
N ALA A 75 0.49 -19.38 -8.80
CA ALA A 75 0.12 -20.52 -9.62
C ALA A 75 -1.28 -20.25 -10.17
N GLU A 76 -1.40 -19.22 -11.00
CA GLU A 76 -2.41 -19.22 -12.04
C GLU A 76 -1.74 -19.88 -13.24
N THR A 77 -1.78 -21.21 -13.25
CA THR A 77 -1.65 -21.96 -14.49
C THR A 77 -2.81 -21.54 -15.37
N GLU A 78 -2.56 -20.57 -16.23
CA GLU A 78 -3.31 -20.34 -17.45
C GLU A 78 -3.14 -21.61 -18.30
N ALA A 79 -3.94 -22.63 -17.98
CA ALA A 79 -4.25 -23.72 -18.88
C ALA A 79 -5.22 -23.16 -19.92
N ASP A 80 -4.72 -22.31 -20.81
CA ASP A 80 -5.31 -22.17 -22.14
C ASP A 80 -4.80 -23.37 -22.92
N GLU A 81 -5.59 -24.43 -22.87
CA GLU A 81 -5.45 -25.62 -23.67
C GLU A 81 -5.46 -25.19 -25.15
N PRO A 82 -4.37 -25.38 -25.93
CA PRO A 82 -4.47 -25.19 -27.36
C PRO A 82 -5.40 -26.28 -27.88
N ALA A 83 -6.64 -25.89 -28.22
CA ALA A 83 -7.53 -26.69 -29.01
C ALA A 83 -6.90 -26.92 -30.39
N ASP A 84 -6.12 -28.01 -30.51
CA ASP A 84 -5.64 -28.53 -31.78
C ASP A 84 -6.35 -29.84 -32.13
N ASP A 85 -6.99 -29.74 -33.30
CA ASP A 85 -7.36 -30.75 -34.28
C ASP A 85 -8.26 -31.96 -33.96
N SER A 86 -9.46 -31.92 -34.55
CA SER A 86 -10.13 -32.98 -35.37
C SER A 86 -11.63 -32.61 -35.46
N GLU A 87 -12.35 -32.59 -36.58
CA GLU A 87 -12.33 -33.47 -37.74
C GLU A 87 -13.22 -32.83 -38.83
N LYS A 88 -12.64 -32.27 -39.89
CA LYS A 88 -13.39 -31.98 -41.13
C LYS A 88 -13.47 -33.27 -41.95
N ALA A 89 -14.43 -34.13 -41.63
CA ALA A 89 -14.90 -35.17 -42.53
C ALA A 89 -16.25 -34.72 -43.11
N ASN A 90 -16.22 -34.09 -44.29
CA ASN A 90 -17.38 -33.97 -45.16
C ASN A 90 -17.08 -34.81 -46.40
N ALA A 91 -17.78 -35.95 -46.51
CA ALA A 91 -17.97 -36.74 -47.71
C ALA A 91 -19.42 -36.56 -48.16
#